data_AF-A0A357IPD9-F1
#
_entry.id   AF-A0A357IPD9-F1
#
_cell.length_a   1.000
_cell.length_b   1.000
_cell.length_c   1.000
_cell.angle_alpha   90.00
_cell.angle_beta   90.00
_cell.angle_gamma   90.00
#
_symmetry.space_group_name_H-M   'P 1'
#
loop_
_entity.id
_entity.type
_entity.pdbx_description
1 polymer ?
#
loop_
_entity_poly.entity_id
_entity_poly.type
_entity_poly.pdbx_seq_one_letter_code
_entity_poly.pdbx_strand_id
1 'polypeptide(L)'
;MDNIEFALDSFRAVTYVKGNDRPVVLISPVPAFAPGESVSLLSHDEIPCFLAEKGKFLAGFVVDQEAALSGSKKEEISRFLNEMKAELKKVEVYFAPCLTFSHIIVSEEEIEGAMEQGYQPACKRTDGSDFLDVPLILLMQLRSLGIPMENIHLSRFDTSENPSLLYSSLNGDREYNLTVATLN
;
A
#
# COMPACT_ATOMS: atom_id res chain seq x y z
N MET A 1 14.83 4.52 18.36
CA MET A 1 14.15 5.41 17.41
C MET A 1 12.68 5.04 17.44
N ASP A 2 11.76 5.99 17.27
CA ASP A 2 10.34 5.65 17.30
C ASP A 2 9.94 4.96 15.99
N ASN A 3 9.03 3.99 16.08
CA ASN A 3 8.44 3.38 14.90
C ASN A 3 7.56 4.40 14.16
N ILE A 4 7.29 4.14 12.88
CA ILE A 4 6.35 4.95 12.12
C ILE A 4 4.94 4.43 12.44
N GLU A 5 4.12 5.30 13.00
CA GLU A 5 2.77 4.94 13.42
C GLU A 5 1.72 5.75 12.68
N PHE A 6 0.62 5.09 12.38
CA PHE A 6 -0.55 5.71 11.77
C PHE A 6 -1.82 5.16 12.44
N ALA A 7 -2.75 6.03 12.81
CA ALA A 7 -3.97 5.64 13.51
C ALA A 7 -5.19 6.16 12.73
N LEU A 8 -6.14 5.25 12.53
CA LEU A 8 -7.45 5.50 11.94
C LEU A 8 -8.53 5.09 12.94
N ASP A 9 -9.80 5.31 12.64
CA ASP A 9 -10.88 4.92 13.56
C ASP A 9 -11.00 3.40 13.68
N SER A 10 -10.71 2.66 12.61
CA SER A 10 -10.86 1.20 12.56
C SER A 10 -9.62 0.42 13.00
N PHE A 11 -8.43 0.98 12.83
CA PHE A 11 -7.17 0.30 13.17
C PHE A 11 -6.00 1.26 13.39
N ARG A 12 -4.94 0.72 13.99
CA ARG A 12 -3.61 1.34 14.08
C ARG A 12 -2.60 0.53 13.29
N ALA A 13 -1.77 1.18 12.48
CA ALA A 13 -0.66 0.59 11.76
C ALA A 13 0.69 1.05 12.32
N VAL A 14 1.64 0.14 12.41
CA VAL A 14 3.01 0.39 12.89
C VAL A 14 4.01 -0.21 11.90
N THR A 15 4.81 0.64 11.26
CA THR A 15 5.96 0.21 10.46
C THR A 15 7.21 0.25 11.32
N TYR A 16 7.87 -0.91 11.44
CA TYR A 16 9.05 -1.10 12.28
C TYR A 16 10.30 -0.62 11.57
N VAL A 17 10.93 0.41 12.14
CA VAL A 17 12.14 1.01 11.59
C VAL A 17 13.37 0.13 11.81
N LYS A 18 14.42 0.33 11.01
CA LYS A 18 15.70 -0.41 11.14
C LYS A 18 16.22 -0.38 12.58
N GLY A 19 16.69 -1.53 13.06
CA GLY A 19 17.31 -1.67 14.38
C GLY A 19 16.34 -1.73 15.57
N ASN A 20 15.03 -1.55 15.37
CA ASN A 20 14.04 -1.81 16.42
C ASN A 20 13.65 -3.29 16.46
N ASP A 21 13.31 -3.77 17.66
CA ASP A 21 12.79 -5.12 17.85
C ASP A 21 11.46 -5.30 17.10
N ARG A 22 11.36 -6.43 16.39
CA ARG A 22 10.21 -6.77 15.55
C ARG A 22 9.41 -7.88 16.21
N PRO A 23 8.06 -7.81 16.23
CA PRO A 23 7.26 -8.92 16.67
C PRO A 23 7.46 -10.11 15.73
N VAL A 24 7.46 -11.33 16.27
CA VAL A 24 7.34 -12.54 15.48
C VAL A 24 5.89 -12.63 15.03
N VAL A 25 5.61 -12.46 13.73
CA VAL A 25 4.23 -12.52 13.23
C VAL A 25 4.04 -13.66 12.23
N LEU A 26 2.96 -14.41 12.43
CA LEU A 26 2.43 -15.35 11.45
C LEU A 26 1.68 -14.56 10.38
N ILE A 27 2.24 -14.54 9.16
CA ILE A 27 1.55 -14.03 7.98
C ILE A 27 0.46 -15.04 7.64
N SER A 28 -0.80 -14.73 7.95
CA SER A 28 -1.92 -15.61 7.61
C SER A 28 -2.85 -14.92 6.60
N PRO A 29 -3.01 -15.46 5.39
CA PRO A 29 -4.00 -14.98 4.42
C PRO A 29 -5.36 -15.57 4.79
N VAL A 30 -6.02 -15.01 5.81
CA VAL A 30 -7.38 -15.46 6.17
C VAL A 30 -8.32 -14.26 6.17
N PRO A 31 -9.44 -14.33 5.43
CA PRO A 31 -10.45 -13.29 5.49
C PRO A 31 -11.22 -13.39 6.81
N ALA A 32 -11.42 -12.24 7.44
CA ALA A 32 -12.08 -11.99 8.74
C ALA A 32 -11.17 -12.10 9.96
N PHE A 33 -10.95 -10.94 10.59
CA PHE A 33 -10.22 -10.80 11.85
C PHE A 33 -11.14 -10.34 12.99
N ALA A 34 -10.92 -10.86 14.20
CA ALA A 34 -11.53 -10.39 15.44
C ALA A 34 -10.78 -9.16 16.01
N PRO A 35 -11.42 -8.33 16.86
CA PRO A 35 -10.74 -7.22 17.54
C PRO A 35 -9.50 -7.70 18.32
N GLY A 36 -8.39 -6.95 18.23
CA GLY A 36 -7.10 -7.32 18.81
C GLY A 36 -6.24 -8.25 17.94
N GLU A 37 -6.77 -8.75 16.83
CA GLU A 37 -5.97 -9.44 15.84
C GLU A 37 -5.23 -8.45 14.93
N SER A 38 -4.11 -8.92 14.36
CA SER A 38 -3.22 -8.10 13.57
C SER A 38 -2.93 -8.71 12.20
N VAL A 39 -2.88 -7.85 11.18
CA VAL A 39 -2.38 -8.19 9.85
C VAL A 39 -0.94 -7.69 9.75
N SER A 40 -0.04 -8.52 9.23
CA SER A 40 1.35 -8.14 9.00
C SER A 40 1.73 -8.30 7.54
N LEU A 41 2.33 -7.25 6.99
CA LEU A 41 2.83 -7.21 5.63
C LEU A 41 4.33 -6.92 5.65
N LEU A 42 5.07 -7.69 4.86
CA LEU A 42 6.47 -7.43 4.55
C LEU A 42 6.54 -6.82 3.17
N SER A 43 7.25 -5.71 3.02
CA SER A 43 7.55 -5.12 1.72
C SER A 43 8.99 -4.67 1.61
N HIS A 44 9.44 -4.56 0.39
CA HIS A 44 10.74 -4.08 0.00
C HIS A 44 10.54 -3.17 -1.22
N ASP A 45 10.01 -1.98 -0.95
CA ASP A 45 9.60 -0.93 -1.90
C ASP A 45 8.17 -1.01 -2.47
N GLU A 46 7.56 -2.19 -2.49
CA GLU A 46 6.16 -2.35 -2.89
C GLU A 46 5.20 -1.71 -1.88
N ILE A 47 3.95 -1.49 -2.28
CA ILE A 47 2.92 -0.78 -1.50
C ILE A 47 2.22 -1.74 -0.53
N PRO A 48 2.45 -1.67 0.79
CA PRO A 48 1.67 -2.42 1.75
C PRO A 48 0.37 -1.67 1.99
N CYS A 49 -0.75 -2.32 1.74
CA CYS A 49 -2.07 -1.71 1.80
C CYS A 49 -2.97 -2.48 2.76
N PHE A 50 -3.65 -1.75 3.65
CA PHE A 50 -4.58 -2.29 4.64
C PHE A 50 -5.96 -1.70 4.40
N LEU A 51 -6.99 -2.56 4.39
CA LEU A 51 -8.39 -2.19 4.26
C LEU A 51 -9.14 -2.67 5.50
N ALA A 52 -9.88 -1.78 6.13
CA ALA A 52 -10.68 -2.10 7.30
C ALA A 52 -12.01 -1.33 7.31
N GLU A 53 -12.95 -1.86 8.08
CA GLU A 53 -14.09 -1.14 8.61
C GLU A 53 -14.02 -1.22 10.13
N LYS A 54 -14.78 -0.38 10.83
CA LYS A 54 -14.78 -0.38 12.29
C LYS A 54 -15.04 -1.78 12.86
N GLY A 55 -14.05 -2.29 13.60
CA GLY A 55 -14.09 -3.61 14.25
C GLY A 55 -13.84 -4.81 13.33
N LYS A 56 -13.42 -4.61 12.07
CA LYS A 56 -13.18 -5.70 11.12
C LYS A 56 -12.13 -5.34 10.07
N PHE A 57 -11.06 -6.14 9.96
CA PHE A 57 -10.18 -6.08 8.78
C PHE A 57 -10.87 -6.75 7.59
N LEU A 58 -10.78 -6.09 6.44
CA LEU A 58 -11.31 -6.59 5.18
C LEU A 58 -10.22 -7.29 4.38
N ALA A 59 -9.05 -6.65 4.25
CA ALA A 59 -7.92 -7.20 3.51
C ALA A 59 -6.60 -6.52 3.93
N GLY A 60 -5.50 -7.23 3.71
CA GLY A 60 -4.16 -6.64 3.67
C GLY A 60 -3.37 -7.29 2.55
N PHE A 61 -2.70 -6.49 1.73
CA PHE A 61 -1.97 -6.96 0.57
C PHE A 61 -0.79 -6.06 0.23
N VAL A 62 0.19 -6.63 -0.45
CA VAL A 62 1.32 -5.90 -1.02
C VAL A 62 1.07 -5.76 -2.53
N VAL A 63 1.30 -4.57 -3.06
CA VAL A 63 1.08 -4.26 -4.48
C VAL A 63 2.37 -3.75 -5.10
N ASP A 64 2.87 -4.47 -6.09
CA ASP A 64 3.97 -4.04 -6.95
C ASP A 64 3.44 -3.30 -8.22
N GLN A 65 4.36 -2.84 -9.04
CA GLN A 65 4.06 -2.14 -10.30
C GLN A 65 3.24 -3.00 -11.27
N GLU A 66 3.57 -4.27 -11.43
CA GLU A 66 2.90 -5.18 -12.38
C GLU A 66 1.44 -5.43 -11.97
N ALA A 67 1.21 -5.71 -10.68
CA ALA A 67 -0.11 -5.92 -10.11
C ALA A 67 -0.98 -4.65 -10.20
N ALA A 68 -0.39 -3.47 -10.01
CA ALA A 68 -1.08 -2.20 -10.18
C ALA A 68 -1.47 -1.96 -11.65
N LEU A 69 -0.54 -2.11 -12.59
CA LEU A 69 -0.77 -1.85 -14.01
C LEU A 69 -1.70 -2.88 -14.68
N SER A 70 -1.66 -4.14 -14.29
CA SER A 70 -2.54 -5.18 -14.87
C SER A 70 -4.01 -5.02 -14.48
N GLY A 71 -4.31 -4.22 -13.44
CA GLY A 71 -5.67 -4.12 -12.87
C GLY A 71 -6.11 -5.35 -12.08
N SER A 72 -5.30 -6.42 -12.04
CA SER A 72 -5.58 -7.65 -11.30
C SER A 72 -5.86 -7.39 -9.82
N LYS A 73 -5.11 -6.45 -9.22
CA LYS A 73 -5.31 -6.08 -7.81
C LYS A 73 -6.67 -5.41 -7.56
N LYS A 74 -7.12 -4.54 -8.48
CA LYS A 74 -8.45 -3.91 -8.40
C LYS A 74 -9.56 -4.98 -8.40
N GLU A 75 -9.44 -5.98 -9.27
CA GLU A 75 -10.42 -7.08 -9.36
C GLU A 75 -10.45 -7.93 -8.09
N GLU A 76 -9.27 -8.24 -7.54
CA GLU A 76 -9.12 -8.97 -6.29
C GLU A 76 -9.74 -8.19 -5.11
N ILE A 77 -9.44 -6.90 -4.98
CA ILE A 77 -10.02 -6.03 -3.95
C ILE A 77 -11.54 -5.97 -4.08
N SER A 78 -12.05 -5.75 -5.30
CA SER A 78 -13.48 -5.72 -5.58
C SER A 78 -14.17 -7.02 -5.12
N ARG A 79 -13.56 -8.18 -5.44
CA ARG A 79 -14.06 -9.49 -5.03
C ARG A 79 -14.14 -9.61 -3.51
N PHE A 80 -13.06 -9.27 -2.79
CA PHE A 80 -13.03 -9.34 -1.32
C PHE A 80 -14.07 -8.40 -0.68
N LEU A 81 -14.18 -7.17 -1.15
CA LEU A 81 -15.17 -6.21 -0.65
C LEU A 81 -16.60 -6.73 -0.84
N ASN A 82 -16.88 -7.35 -1.98
CA ASN A 82 -18.17 -7.97 -2.27
C ASN A 82 -18.45 -9.19 -1.40
N GLU A 83 -17.49 -10.12 -1.26
CA GLU A 83 -17.61 -11.30 -0.40
C GLU A 83 -17.85 -10.93 1.06
N MET A 84 -17.19 -9.87 1.52
CA MET A 84 -17.30 -9.36 2.88
C MET A 84 -18.51 -8.46 3.12
N LYS A 85 -19.29 -8.17 2.06
CA LYS A 85 -20.43 -7.23 2.07
C LYS A 85 -20.06 -5.88 2.68
N ALA A 86 -18.87 -5.39 2.33
CA ALA A 86 -18.34 -4.12 2.83
C ALA A 86 -19.22 -2.95 2.38
N GLU A 87 -19.43 -2.00 3.29
CA GLU A 87 -20.03 -0.72 2.97
C GLU A 87 -18.90 0.24 2.58
N LEU A 88 -18.68 0.40 1.28
CA LEU A 88 -17.55 1.16 0.70
C LEU A 88 -17.30 2.55 1.33
N LYS A 89 -18.35 3.22 1.82
CA LYS A 89 -18.26 4.53 2.48
C LYS A 89 -17.63 4.48 3.89
N LYS A 90 -17.58 3.30 4.49
CA LYS A 90 -17.00 3.02 5.82
C LYS A 90 -15.64 2.34 5.74
N VAL A 91 -15.23 1.93 4.54
CA VAL A 91 -13.92 1.32 4.34
C VAL A 91 -12.86 2.41 4.49
N GLU A 92 -11.97 2.21 5.44
CA GLU A 92 -10.74 2.97 5.63
C GLU A 92 -9.57 2.20 5.00
N VAL A 93 -8.67 2.94 4.38
CA VAL A 93 -7.51 2.40 3.66
C VAL A 93 -6.25 3.10 4.12
N TYR A 94 -5.19 2.33 4.37
CA TYR A 94 -3.86 2.87 4.62
C TYR A 94 -2.81 2.23 3.71
N PHE A 95 -2.07 3.08 2.98
CA PHE A 95 -0.83 2.69 2.29
C PHE A 95 0.34 3.00 3.23
N ALA A 96 1.04 1.95 3.65
CA ALA A 96 2.24 2.08 4.46
C ALA A 96 3.43 2.60 3.62
N PRO A 97 4.59 2.90 4.23
CA PRO A 97 5.77 3.37 3.50
C PRO A 97 6.12 2.48 2.30
N CYS A 98 6.33 3.09 1.15
CA CYS A 98 6.68 2.47 -0.13
C CYS A 98 7.40 3.49 -1.02
N LEU A 99 7.83 3.09 -2.22
CA LEU A 99 8.39 4.06 -3.16
C LEU A 99 7.32 5.04 -3.67
N THR A 100 7.72 6.29 -3.76
CA THR A 100 6.98 7.35 -4.44
C THR A 100 7.39 7.44 -5.91
N PHE A 101 6.68 8.27 -6.67
CA PHE A 101 6.87 8.41 -8.11
C PHE A 101 8.32 8.73 -8.52
N SER A 102 9.13 9.37 -7.66
CA SER A 102 10.49 9.83 -7.99
C SER A 102 11.49 8.71 -8.27
N HIS A 103 11.14 7.46 -7.91
CA HIS A 103 12.08 6.34 -7.94
C HIS A 103 11.65 5.19 -8.86
N ILE A 104 10.47 5.27 -9.46
CA ILE A 104 9.94 4.23 -10.35
C ILE A 104 10.09 4.68 -11.79
N ILE A 105 11.26 4.41 -12.36
CA ILE A 105 11.59 4.71 -13.76
C ILE A 105 11.02 3.58 -14.63
N VAL A 106 10.28 3.95 -15.66
CA VAL A 106 9.63 3.00 -16.57
C VAL A 106 10.04 3.27 -18.02
N SER A 107 9.81 2.29 -18.88
CA SER A 107 9.96 2.47 -20.33
C SER A 107 8.86 3.35 -20.93
N GLU A 108 9.11 3.87 -22.13
CA GLU A 108 8.12 4.63 -22.89
C GLU A 108 6.86 3.79 -23.17
N GLU A 109 7.01 2.50 -23.46
CA GLU A 109 5.91 1.56 -23.68
C GLU A 109 5.03 1.41 -22.42
N GLU A 110 5.65 1.26 -21.24
CA GLU A 110 4.92 1.12 -19.98
C GLU A 110 4.16 2.40 -19.62
N ILE A 111 4.76 3.58 -19.79
CA ILE A 111 4.07 4.83 -19.46
C ILE A 111 2.95 5.13 -20.46
N GLU A 112 3.12 4.81 -21.74
CA GLU A 112 2.04 4.92 -22.74
C GLU A 112 0.90 3.98 -22.42
N GLY A 113 1.19 2.72 -22.09
CA GLY A 113 0.20 1.76 -21.65
C GLY A 113 -0.57 2.24 -20.41
N ALA A 114 0.12 2.82 -19.42
CA ALA A 114 -0.52 3.41 -18.24
C ALA A 114 -1.43 4.59 -18.60
N MET A 115 -0.99 5.47 -19.51
CA MET A 115 -1.80 6.58 -20.01
C MET A 115 -3.05 6.09 -20.76
N GLU A 116 -2.93 5.11 -21.65
CA GLU A 116 -4.06 4.52 -22.39
C GLU A 116 -5.10 3.89 -21.46
N GLN A 117 -4.66 3.31 -20.34
CA GLN A 117 -5.53 2.77 -19.30
C GLN A 117 -6.22 3.84 -18.43
N GLY A 118 -5.94 5.12 -18.66
CA GLY A 118 -6.55 6.22 -17.92
C GLY A 118 -5.79 6.64 -16.66
N TYR A 119 -4.54 6.22 -16.50
CA TYR A 119 -3.68 6.59 -15.37
C TYR A 119 -2.76 7.78 -15.67
N GLN A 120 -3.14 8.68 -16.59
CA GLN A 120 -2.36 9.88 -16.91
C GLN A 120 -1.95 10.70 -15.67
N PRO A 121 -2.79 10.88 -14.62
CA PRO A 121 -2.38 11.59 -13.40
C PRO A 121 -1.20 10.96 -12.65
N ALA A 122 -0.98 9.65 -12.82
CA ALA A 122 0.13 8.91 -12.21
C ALA A 122 1.37 8.83 -13.11
N CYS A 123 1.33 9.45 -14.29
CA CYS A 123 2.44 9.42 -15.24
C CYS A 123 3.19 10.75 -15.20
N LYS A 124 4.52 10.72 -15.08
CA LYS A 124 5.37 11.92 -15.15
C LYS A 124 6.49 11.70 -16.16
N ARG A 125 6.51 12.54 -17.20
CA ARG A 125 7.60 12.58 -18.19
C ARG A 125 8.56 13.73 -17.89
N THR A 126 9.85 13.48 -17.99
CA THR A 126 10.92 14.47 -17.87
C THR A 126 11.93 14.30 -19.00
N ASP A 127 12.89 15.22 -19.13
CA ASP A 127 13.94 15.13 -20.16
C ASP A 127 14.81 13.88 -19.94
N GLY A 128 14.49 12.81 -20.67
CA GLY A 128 15.25 11.55 -20.70
C GLY A 128 14.78 10.47 -19.73
N SER A 129 13.69 10.65 -18.99
CA SER A 129 13.14 9.61 -18.11
C SER A 129 11.65 9.77 -17.87
N ASP A 130 10.97 8.63 -17.81
CA ASP A 130 9.55 8.49 -17.55
C ASP A 130 9.34 7.80 -16.19
N PHE A 131 8.38 8.31 -15.43
CA PHE A 131 8.13 7.90 -14.05
C PHE A 131 6.67 7.54 -13.84
N LEU A 132 6.45 6.56 -12.96
CA LEU A 132 5.13 6.06 -12.62
C LEU A 132 4.86 6.17 -11.11
N ASP A 133 3.76 6.81 -10.74
CA ASP A 133 3.27 6.86 -9.37
C ASP A 133 2.35 5.64 -9.10
N VAL A 134 2.97 4.49 -8.80
CA VAL A 134 2.23 3.25 -8.51
C VAL A 134 1.25 3.42 -7.32
N PRO A 135 1.60 4.10 -6.21
CA PRO A 135 0.62 4.43 -5.16
C PRO A 135 -0.59 5.19 -5.69
N LEU A 136 -0.40 6.17 -6.58
CA LEU A 136 -1.51 6.92 -7.17
C LEU A 136 -2.38 6.04 -8.08
N ILE A 137 -1.81 5.09 -8.83
CA ILE A 137 -2.59 4.11 -9.60
C ILE A 137 -3.51 3.32 -8.68
N LEU A 138 -2.98 2.76 -7.59
CA LEU A 138 -3.77 2.00 -6.62
C LEU A 138 -4.86 2.87 -5.98
N LEU A 139 -4.55 4.12 -5.63
CA LEU A 139 -5.55 5.08 -5.15
C LEU A 139 -6.67 5.28 -6.17
N MET A 140 -6.34 5.51 -7.45
CA MET A 140 -7.33 5.68 -8.52
C MET A 140 -8.21 4.43 -8.68
N GLN A 141 -7.62 3.25 -8.56
CA GLN A 141 -8.34 1.98 -8.57
C GLN A 141 -9.34 1.89 -7.42
N LEU A 142 -8.92 2.16 -6.18
CA LEU A 142 -9.80 2.15 -5.00
C LEU A 142 -10.93 3.19 -5.10
N ARG A 143 -10.61 4.39 -5.58
CA ARG A 143 -11.61 5.44 -5.86
C ARG A 143 -12.64 4.97 -6.88
N SER A 144 -12.21 4.27 -7.92
CA SER A 144 -13.12 3.71 -8.93
C SER A 144 -14.02 2.59 -8.40
N LEU A 145 -13.65 1.94 -7.29
CA LEU A 145 -14.50 0.99 -6.57
C LEU A 145 -15.54 1.69 -5.68
N GLY A 146 -15.45 3.00 -5.49
CA GLY A 146 -16.41 3.80 -4.72
C GLY A 146 -15.96 4.14 -3.29
N ILE A 147 -14.71 3.87 -2.93
CA ILE A 147 -14.16 4.28 -1.62
C ILE A 147 -13.96 5.81 -1.62
N PRO A 148 -14.47 6.54 -0.60
CA PRO A 148 -14.28 7.99 -0.48
C PRO A 148 -12.80 8.36 -0.33
N MET A 149 -12.40 9.52 -0.86
CA MET A 149 -10.99 9.94 -0.85
C MET A 149 -10.53 10.25 0.57
N GLU A 150 -11.42 10.81 1.38
CA GLU A 150 -11.24 11.10 2.80
C GLU A 150 -10.91 9.87 3.65
N ASN A 151 -11.19 8.65 3.14
CA ASN A 151 -10.89 7.39 3.80
C ASN A 151 -9.63 6.70 3.26
N ILE A 152 -8.93 7.27 2.28
CA ILE A 152 -7.71 6.69 1.69
C ILE A 152 -6.52 7.50 2.19
N HIS A 153 -5.67 6.85 2.97
CA HIS A 153 -4.54 7.49 3.65
C HIS A 153 -3.22 6.93 3.16
N LEU A 154 -2.30 7.82 2.82
CA LEU A 154 -0.97 7.46 2.33
C LEU A 154 0.06 7.84 3.36
N SER A 155 0.99 6.93 3.64
CA SER A 155 2.20 7.25 4.37
C SER A 155 2.98 8.37 3.66
N ARG A 156 3.56 9.27 4.45
CA ARG A 156 4.46 10.32 3.94
C ARG A 156 5.91 9.87 3.76
N PHE A 157 6.22 8.62 4.09
CA PHE A 157 7.58 8.10 4.07
C PHE A 157 7.83 7.29 2.80
N ASP A 158 8.82 7.74 2.05
CA ASP A 158 9.40 6.99 0.94
C ASP A 158 10.48 6.04 1.46
N THR A 159 10.45 4.77 1.06
CA THR A 159 11.41 3.75 1.54
C THR A 159 12.84 4.05 1.12
N SER A 160 13.05 4.59 -0.09
CA SER A 160 14.35 4.96 -0.62
C SER A 160 14.87 6.25 0.01
N GLU A 161 14.03 7.27 0.19
CA GLU A 161 14.44 8.59 0.71
C GLU A 161 14.66 8.61 2.23
N ASN A 162 14.27 7.55 2.94
CA ASN A 162 14.45 7.42 4.39
C ASN A 162 15.37 6.24 4.79
N PRO A 163 16.61 6.17 4.28
CA PRO A 163 17.47 4.99 4.40
C PRO A 163 17.93 4.68 5.83
N SER A 164 17.88 5.69 6.72
CA SER A 164 18.18 5.52 8.15
C SER A 164 17.05 4.84 8.92
N LEU A 165 15.82 4.83 8.36
CA LEU A 165 14.62 4.32 9.02
C LEU A 165 14.08 3.08 8.32
N LEU A 166 14.14 3.00 6.99
CA LEU A 166 13.43 2.03 6.17
C LEU A 166 14.37 1.32 5.20
N TYR A 167 14.13 0.03 4.99
CA TYR A 167 14.86 -0.77 4.00
C TYR A 167 14.34 -0.50 2.59
N SER A 168 15.24 -0.41 1.62
CA SER A 168 14.89 -0.25 0.21
C SER A 168 15.88 -0.98 -0.69
N SER A 169 15.33 -1.69 -1.69
CA SER A 169 16.10 -2.42 -2.67
C SER A 169 16.95 -1.46 -3.53
N LEU A 170 16.45 -0.24 -3.77
CA LEU A 170 17.16 0.81 -4.48
C LEU A 170 18.41 1.30 -3.74
N ASN A 171 18.42 1.18 -2.41
CA ASN A 171 19.57 1.49 -1.57
C ASN A 171 20.51 0.28 -1.37
N GLY A 172 20.20 -0.87 -1.97
CA GLY A 172 20.96 -2.11 -1.84
C GLY A 172 20.71 -2.89 -0.55
N ASP A 173 19.66 -2.54 0.19
CA ASP A 173 19.22 -3.32 1.35
C ASP A 173 18.68 -4.70 0.90
N ARG A 174 18.66 -5.68 1.79
CA ARG A 174 18.11 -7.03 1.52
C ARG A 174 16.97 -7.42 2.46
N GLU A 175 16.81 -6.68 3.54
CA GLU A 175 15.78 -6.87 4.53
C GLU A 175 14.48 -6.17 4.14
N TYR A 176 13.37 -6.65 4.70
CA TYR A 176 12.04 -6.12 4.43
C TYR A 176 11.61 -5.14 5.52
N ASN A 177 10.78 -4.16 5.15
CA ASN A 177 9.99 -3.36 6.07
C ASN A 177 8.80 -4.19 6.56
N LEU A 178 8.65 -4.28 7.87
CA LEU A 178 7.48 -4.91 8.49
C LEU A 178 6.48 -3.83 8.87
N THR A 179 5.27 -3.93 8.36
CA THR A 179 4.13 -3.12 8.84
C THR A 179 3.07 -4.04 9.44
N VAL A 180 2.66 -3.70 10.66
CA VAL A 180 1.64 -4.43 11.41
C VAL A 180 0.45 -3.52 11.63
N ALA A 181 -0.73 -3.93 11.17
CA ALA A 181 -1.99 -3.26 11.45
C ALA A 181 -2.79 -4.05 12.49
N THR A 182 -3.32 -3.38 13.51
CA THR A 182 -4.11 -3.97 14.60
C THR A 182 -5.44 -3.24 14.70
N LEU A 183 -6.56 -3.99 14.74
CA LEU A 183 -7.89 -3.40 14.92
C LEU A 183 -7.99 -2.67 16.27
N ASN A 184 -8.67 -1.52 16.25
CA ASN A 184 -9.04 -0.77 17.45
C ASN A 184 -10.22 -1.42 18.20
#